data_AF-A0A8T6VHJ0-F1
#
_entry.id   AF-A0A8T6VHJ0-F1
#
_cell.length_a   1.000
_cell.length_b   1.000
_cell.length_c   1.000
_cell.angle_alpha   90.00
_cell.angle_beta   90.00
_cell.angle_gamma   90.00
#
_symmetry.space_group_name_H-M   'P 1'
#
loop_
_entity.id
_entity.type
_entity.pdbx_description
1 polymer ?
#
loop_
_entity_poly.entity_id
_entity_poly.type
_entity_poly.pdbx_seq_one_letter_code
_entity_poly.pdbx_strand_id
1 'polypeptide(L)' 'MPKTALFWFRRDLRTKDNIGLYNAVKQNDEVIPVFIFEDKILNTLKPNNPRFGFLVDALENLNKQL' A
#
# COMPACT_ATOMS: atom_id res chain seq x y z
N MET A 1 -2.70 23.39 -12.94
CA MET A 1 -2.85 23.05 -11.51
C MET A 1 -2.09 21.75 -11.28
N PRO A 2 -1.34 21.60 -10.18
CA PRO A 2 -0.68 20.34 -9.87
C PRO A 2 -1.71 19.23 -9.73
N LYS A 3 -1.39 18.04 -10.25
CA LYS A 3 -2.25 16.87 -10.24
C LYS A 3 -1.75 15.90 -9.18
N THR A 4 -2.54 15.66 -8.16
CA THR A 4 -2.25 14.70 -7.09
C THR A 4 -3.06 13.43 -7.29
N ALA A 5 -2.42 12.27 -7.15
CA ALA A 5 -3.08 10.95 -7.20
C ALA A 5 -2.98 10.21 -5.88
N LEU A 6 -4.03 9.49 -5.51
CA LEU A 6 -3.99 8.47 -4.47
C LEU A 6 -3.61 7.13 -5.08
N PHE A 7 -2.57 6.48 -4.56
CA PHE A 7 -2.19 5.13 -4.96
C PHE A 7 -2.54 4.13 -3.85
N TRP A 8 -3.58 3.35 -4.07
CA TRP A 8 -4.09 2.41 -3.06
C TRP A 8 -3.46 1.03 -3.20
N PHE A 9 -2.56 0.71 -2.27
CA PHE A 9 -2.04 -0.63 -2.05
C PHE A 9 -3.11 -1.54 -1.44
N ARG A 10 -3.52 -2.60 -2.14
CA ARG A 10 -4.52 -3.58 -1.65
C ARG A 10 -3.98 -4.98 -1.34
N ARG A 11 -2.95 -5.41 -2.07
CA ARG A 11 -2.33 -6.75 -1.97
C ARG A 11 -0.86 -6.73 -2.37
N ASP A 12 -0.56 -5.95 -3.40
CA ASP A 12 0.78 -5.88 -3.99
C ASP A 12 1.64 -4.81 -3.29
N LEU A 13 2.09 -5.11 -2.07
CA LEU A 13 2.84 -4.20 -1.20
C LEU A 13 4.31 -4.04 -1.63
N ARG A 14 4.55 -3.60 -2.88
CA ARG A 14 5.89 -3.42 -3.45
C ARG A 14 6.00 -2.14 -4.27
N THR A 15 7.20 -1.54 -4.25
CA THR A 15 7.58 -0.39 -5.06
C THR A 15 8.16 -0.79 -6.41
N LYS A 16 8.93 -1.88 -6.46
CA LYS A 16 9.56 -2.42 -7.67
C LYS A 16 8.57 -3.28 -8.46
N ASP A 17 8.65 -3.18 -9.78
CA ASP A 17 7.80 -3.94 -10.71
C ASP A 17 6.29 -3.77 -10.44
N ASN A 18 5.90 -2.54 -10.11
CA ASN A 18 4.51 -2.16 -9.89
C ASN A 18 4.05 -1.18 -10.98
N ILE A 19 3.45 -1.72 -12.05
CA ILE A 19 2.98 -0.94 -13.21
C ILE A 19 1.98 0.14 -12.79
N GLY A 20 1.13 -0.15 -11.80
CA GLY A 20 0.18 0.81 -11.27
C GLY A 20 0.88 2.02 -10.64
N LEU A 21 1.86 1.77 -9.77
CA LEU A 21 2.65 2.81 -9.12
C LEU A 21 3.47 3.60 -10.14
N TYR A 22 4.10 2.89 -11.10
CA TYR A 22 4.83 3.51 -12.21
C TYR A 22 3.96 4.50 -12.98
N ASN A 23 2.76 4.09 -13.37
CA ASN A 23 1.83 4.96 -14.09
C ASN A 23 1.34 6.13 -13.22
N ALA A 24 1.10 5.91 -11.93
CA ALA A 24 0.68 6.97 -11.01
C ALA A 24 1.75 8.06 -10.91
N VAL A 25 3.02 7.69 -10.71
CA VAL A 25 4.13 8.65 -10.63
C VAL A 25 4.38 9.33 -11.97
N LYS A 26 4.23 8.63 -13.09
CA LYS A 26 4.46 9.20 -14.43
C LYS A 26 3.42 10.24 -14.85
N GLN A 27 2.19 10.15 -14.32
CA GLN A 27 1.04 10.95 -14.80
C GLN A 27 0.58 12.04 -13.84
N ASN A 28 1.22 12.18 -12.69
CA ASN A 28 0.81 13.08 -11.62
C ASN A 28 2.04 13.74 -10.99
N ASP A 29 1.89 14.98 -10.51
CA ASP A 29 2.96 15.74 -9.87
C ASP A 29 3.24 15.24 -8.44
N GLU A 30 2.21 14.69 -7.80
CA GLU A 30 2.28 14.12 -6.46
C GLU A 30 1.50 12.81 -6.41
N VAL A 31 2.06 11.82 -5.71
CA VAL A 31 1.39 10.55 -5.45
C VAL A 31 1.39 10.29 -3.96
N ILE A 32 0.20 10.08 -3.40
CA ILE A 32 0.00 9.75 -1.99
C ILE A 32 -0.28 8.23 -1.91
N PRO A 33 0.71 7.42 -1.49
CA PRO A 33 0.52 6.00 -1.28
C PRO A 33 -0.34 5.75 -0.03
N VAL A 34 -1.36 4.91 -0.15
CA VAL A 34 -2.25 4.57 0.96
C VAL A 34 -2.47 3.07 1.05
N PHE A 35 -2.61 2.57 2.27
CA PHE A 35 -3.16 1.26 2.57
C PHE A 35 -4.35 1.45 3.52
N ILE A 36 -5.44 0.73 3.26
CA ILE A 36 -6.68 0.85 4.04
C ILE A 36 -6.94 -0.49 4.72
N PHE A 37 -7.00 -0.48 6.05
CA PHE A 37 -7.46 -1.63 6.83
C PHE A 37 -8.98 -1.73 6.72
N GLU A 38 -9.46 -2.57 5.80
CA GLU A 38 -10.89 -2.88 5.69
C GLU A 38 -11.34 -3.87 6.77
N ASP A 39 -12.60 -3.78 7.20
CA ASP A 39 -13.19 -4.72 8.16
C ASP A 39 -13.03 -6.18 7.74
N LYS A 40 -13.05 -6.46 6.42
CA LYS A 40 -12.80 -7.82 5.90
C LYS A 40 -11.41 -8.32 6.25
N ILE A 41 -10.40 -7.44 6.17
CA ILE A 41 -9.01 -7.76 6.53
C ILE A 41 -8.93 -7.96 8.04
N LEU A 42 -9.48 -7.03 8.82
CA LEU A 42 -9.45 -7.07 10.29
C LEU A 42 -10.19 -8.29 10.87
N ASN A 43 -11.34 -8.64 10.30
CA ASN A 43 -12.13 -9.82 10.69
C ASN A 43 -11.42 -11.14 10.36
N THR A 44 -10.63 -11.16 9.28
CA THR A 44 -9.86 -12.34 8.84
C THR A 44 -8.51 -12.47 9.57
N LEU A 45 -7.95 -11.35 10.00
CA LEU A 45 -6.62 -11.20 10.58
C LEU A 45 -6.73 -10.66 12.02
N LYS A 46 -7.34 -11.45 12.91
CA LYS A 46 -7.30 -11.15 14.35
C LYS A 46 -5.85 -10.98 14.82
N PRO A 47 -5.56 -10.21 15.89
CA PRO A 47 -4.20 -9.91 16.34
C PRO A 47 -3.29 -11.14 16.56
N ASN A 48 -3.86 -12.28 16.97
CA ASN A 48 -3.12 -13.52 17.18
C ASN A 48 -2.89 -14.33 15.90
N ASN A 49 -3.33 -13.84 14.73
CA ASN A 49 -3.10 -14.48 13.44
C ASN A 49 -1.70 -14.10 12.94
N PRO A 50 -0.79 -15.07 12.69
CA PRO A 50 0.55 -14.76 12.17
C PRO A 50 0.55 -13.96 10.86
N ARG A 51 -0.51 -14.07 10.05
CA ARG A 51 -0.68 -13.29 8.83
C ARG A 51 -0.90 -11.80 9.10
N PHE A 52 -1.43 -11.43 10.26
CA PHE A 52 -1.56 -10.02 10.67
C PHE A 52 -0.18 -9.41 10.91
N GLY A 53 0.67 -10.08 11.70
CA GLY A 53 2.06 -9.65 11.92
C GLY A 53 2.82 -9.50 10.60
N PHE A 54 2.73 -10.51 9.72
CA PHE A 54 3.36 -10.42 8.39
C PHE A 54 2.86 -9.24 7.55
N LEU A 55 1.54 -8.96 7.58
CA LEU A 55 0.98 -7.79 6.89
C LEU A 55 1.56 -6.48 7.45
N VAL A 56 1.64 -6.34 8.78
CA VAL A 56 2.22 -5.16 9.43
C VAL A 56 3.69 -5.01 9.04
N ASP A 57 4.49 -6.08 9.12
CA ASP A 57 5.90 -6.06 8.74
C ASP A 57 6.09 -5.67 7.26
N ALA A 58 5.23 -6.18 6.38
CA ALA A 58 5.25 -5.84 4.96
C ALA A 58 4.90 -4.36 4.71
N LEU A 59 3.94 -3.80 5.45
CA LEU A 59 3.58 -2.38 5.37
C LEU A 59 4.71 -1.49 5.92
N GLU A 60 5.35 -1.87 7.02
CA GLU A 60 6.52 -1.15 7.54
C GLU A 60 7.68 -1.18 6.55
N ASN A 61 7.92 -2.32 5.90
CA ASN A 61 8.95 -2.43 4.88
C ASN A 61 8.64 -1.54 3.67
N LEU A 62 7.39 -1.56 3.20
CA LEU A 62 6.93 -0.69 2.12
C LEU A 62 7.13 0.79 2.46
N ASN A 63 6.76 1.21 3.68
CA ASN A 63 6.92 2.59 4.14
C ASN A 63 8.39 3.04 4.20
N LYS A 64 9.33 2.12 4.47
CA LYS A 64 10.78 2.43 4.46
C LYS A 64 11.36 2.58 3.05
N GLN A 65 10.65 2.12 2.01
CA GLN A 65 11.09 2.20 0.61
C GLN A 65 10.54 3.42 -0.13
N LEU A 66 9.60 4.14 0.46
CA LEU A 66 8.95 5.34 -0.08
C LEU A 66 9.58 6.60 0.52
#